data_AF-L7KJ97-F1
#
_entry.id   AF-L7KJ97-F1
#
_cell.length_a   1.000
_cell.length_b   1.000
_cell.length_c   1.000
_cell.angle_alpha   90.00
_cell.angle_beta   90.00
_cell.angle_gamma   90.00
#
_symmetry.space_group_name_H-M   'P 1'
#
loop_
_entity.id
_entity.type
_entity.pdbx_description
1 polymer ?
#
loop_
_entity_poly.entity_id
_entity_poly.type
_entity_poly.pdbx_seq_one_letter_code
_entity_poly.pdbx_strand_id
1 'polypeptide(L)'
;MTTDPEGNRISENDITDTGISDTGIPLARFLHGAGRHEPAVGLWVGTRPPTPPSTYEFREVTGRTMTTRAGLYDTYARAWDFPNYFGRNADAFDECMRELDDPAVDEDSPTPAGYLTDIVDADRLLIADTDLFEWFARSQIRYRDHYRDVAEPHGTFATLLETSHGRRRQLLTRWRRAGVAVVAVGDDHRR
;
A
#
# COMPACT_ATOMS: atom_id res chain seq x y z
N MET A 1 28.15 -29.25 -28.86
CA MET A 1 26.81 -29.33 -29.45
C MET A 1 26.32 -30.73 -29.16
N THR A 2 25.46 -30.88 -28.14
CA THR A 2 25.18 -32.18 -27.52
C THR A 2 23.73 -32.52 -27.77
N THR A 3 23.48 -33.70 -28.34
CA THR A 3 22.14 -34.27 -28.57
C THR A 3 21.88 -35.37 -27.54
N ASP A 4 20.61 -35.60 -27.22
CA ASP A 4 20.18 -36.71 -26.38
C ASP A 4 20.24 -38.06 -27.15
N PRO A 5 20.08 -39.22 -26.48
CA PRO A 5 20.17 -40.51 -27.14
C PRO A 5 19.00 -40.83 -28.10
N GLU A 6 17.99 -39.97 -28.18
CA GLU A 6 16.85 -40.09 -29.11
C GLU A 6 16.96 -39.15 -30.33
N GLY A 7 18.04 -38.36 -30.42
CA GLY A 7 18.35 -37.54 -31.60
C GLY A 7 17.53 -36.25 -31.69
N ASN A 8 16.91 -35.80 -30.60
CA ASN A 8 16.14 -34.57 -30.61
C ASN A 8 17.03 -33.35 -30.29
N ARG A 9 16.82 -32.23 -31.00
CA ARG A 9 17.59 -31.00 -30.74
C ARG A 9 17.11 -30.37 -29.43
N ILE A 10 18.02 -30.25 -28.48
CA ILE A 10 17.80 -29.49 -27.25
C ILE A 10 17.84 -28.01 -27.60
N SER A 11 16.70 -27.34 -27.55
CA SER A 11 16.61 -25.89 -27.71
C SER A 11 17.10 -25.21 -26.43
N GLU A 12 18.20 -24.47 -26.51
CA GLU A 12 18.75 -23.61 -25.45
C GLU A 12 17.86 -22.37 -25.20
N ASN A 13 16.60 -22.56 -24.84
CA ASN A 13 15.73 -21.45 -24.44
C ASN A 13 14.75 -21.78 -23.31
N ASP A 14 14.99 -22.87 -22.58
CA ASP A 14 14.15 -23.29 -21.46
C ASP A 14 14.96 -23.31 -20.16
N ILE A 15 15.32 -22.12 -19.67
CA ILE A 15 15.90 -21.92 -18.34
C ILE A 15 15.06 -20.84 -17.63
N THR A 16 13.98 -21.32 -17.02
CA THR A 16 13.32 -20.81 -15.80
C THR A 16 13.13 -19.30 -15.69
N ASP A 17 12.08 -18.78 -16.34
CA ASP A 17 11.31 -17.67 -15.77
C ASP A 17 10.13 -18.30 -15.02
N THR A 18 10.31 -18.54 -13.71
CA THR A 18 9.23 -18.99 -12.85
C THR A 18 8.21 -17.86 -12.76
N GLY A 19 7.19 -17.94 -13.60
CA GLY A 19 6.13 -16.95 -13.75
C GLY A 19 5.59 -16.48 -12.41
N ILE A 20 6.02 -15.28 -12.01
CA ILE A 20 5.21 -14.43 -11.13
C ILE A 20 3.99 -14.10 -11.99
N SER A 21 2.84 -14.68 -11.64
CA SER A 21 1.56 -14.30 -12.24
C SER A 21 1.51 -12.78 -12.39
N ASP A 22 1.47 -12.29 -13.63
CA ASP A 22 1.31 -10.86 -13.93
C ASP A 22 -0.08 -10.36 -13.49
N THR A 23 -0.96 -11.30 -13.13
CA THR A 23 -2.21 -11.10 -12.41
C THR A 23 -1.93 -11.02 -10.91
N GLY A 24 -1.94 -9.81 -10.36
CA GLY A 24 -1.89 -9.59 -8.90
C GLY A 24 -3.11 -10.22 -8.19
N ILE A 25 -3.08 -10.26 -6.86
CA ILE A 25 -4.22 -10.76 -6.08
C ILE A 25 -5.37 -9.74 -6.10
N PRO A 26 -6.65 -10.16 -6.03
CA PRO A 26 -7.76 -9.22 -5.90
C PRO A 26 -7.62 -8.31 -4.69
N LEU A 27 -8.11 -7.06 -4.81
CA LEU A 27 -8.09 -6.08 -3.71
C LEU A 27 -8.72 -6.66 -2.43
N ALA A 28 -9.85 -7.36 -2.53
CA ALA A 28 -10.51 -7.97 -1.38
C ALA A 28 -9.62 -9.01 -0.66
N ARG A 29 -8.81 -9.78 -1.40
CA ARG A 29 -7.87 -10.74 -0.82
C ARG A 29 -6.71 -10.01 -0.14
N PHE A 30 -6.18 -8.97 -0.78
CA PHE A 30 -5.14 -8.13 -0.19
C PHE A 30 -5.61 -7.52 1.13
N LEU A 31 -6.78 -6.88 1.17
CA LEU A 31 -7.34 -6.28 2.37
C LEU A 31 -7.58 -7.32 3.47
N HIS A 32 -8.13 -8.48 3.13
CA HIS A 32 -8.32 -9.57 4.09
C HIS A 32 -7.00 -10.07 4.71
N GLY A 33 -5.93 -10.15 3.91
CA GLY A 33 -4.59 -10.51 4.37
C GLY A 33 -3.96 -9.42 5.24
N ALA A 34 -4.11 -8.16 4.85
CA ALA A 34 -3.61 -7.00 5.58
C ALA A 34 -4.22 -6.90 6.99
N GLY A 35 -5.52 -7.20 7.15
CA GLY A 35 -6.18 -7.31 8.46
C GLY A 35 -5.70 -8.50 9.32
N ARG A 36 -4.75 -9.30 8.82
CA ARG A 36 -4.07 -10.37 9.53
C ARG A 36 -2.56 -10.06 9.58
N HIS A 37 -1.72 -11.05 9.31
CA HIS A 37 -0.26 -10.92 9.34
C HIS A 37 0.38 -10.76 7.95
N GLU A 38 -0.41 -10.66 6.87
CA GLU A 38 0.12 -10.48 5.51
C GLU A 38 0.52 -9.01 5.25
N PRO A 39 1.23 -8.68 4.14
CA PRO A 39 1.69 -7.32 3.90
C PRO A 39 0.56 -6.28 3.87
N ALA A 40 0.80 -5.13 4.50
CA ALA A 40 -0.13 -3.99 4.55
C ALA A 40 -0.05 -3.08 3.32
N VAL A 41 0.87 -3.36 2.39
CA VAL A 41 1.15 -2.49 1.23
C VAL A 41 0.92 -3.26 -0.06
N GLY A 42 -0.03 -2.77 -0.85
CA GLY A 42 -0.39 -3.27 -2.16
C GLY A 42 0.20 -2.40 -3.26
N LEU A 43 0.37 -2.97 -4.45
CA LEU A 43 0.76 -2.24 -5.65
C LEU A 43 -0.24 -2.52 -6.77
N TRP A 44 -0.89 -1.46 -7.23
CA TRP A 44 -1.70 -1.45 -8.43
C TRP A 44 -0.93 -0.83 -9.60
N VAL A 45 -1.01 -1.48 -10.77
CA VAL A 45 -0.51 -0.95 -12.04
C VAL A 45 -1.56 -1.19 -13.10
N GLY A 46 -2.34 -0.15 -13.42
CA GLY A 46 -3.44 -0.23 -14.36
C GLY A 46 -4.05 1.14 -14.64
N THR A 47 -5.11 1.17 -15.44
CA THR A 47 -5.77 2.43 -15.86
C THR A 47 -6.98 2.79 -15.01
N ARG A 48 -7.57 1.81 -14.31
CA ARG A 48 -8.68 2.00 -13.38
C ARG A 48 -8.39 1.19 -12.12
N PRO A 49 -8.17 1.81 -10.96
CA PRO A 49 -7.93 1.06 -9.75
C PRO A 49 -9.16 0.30 -9.25
N PRO A 50 -8.94 -0.79 -8.50
CA PRO A 50 -10.02 -1.53 -7.89
C PRO A 50 -10.71 -0.65 -6.84
N THR A 51 -12.05 -0.65 -6.85
CA THR A 51 -12.84 0.05 -5.84
C THR A 51 -12.82 -0.74 -4.53
N PRO A 52 -12.49 -0.11 -3.39
CA PRO A 52 -12.58 -0.76 -2.09
C PRO A 52 -14.03 -1.09 -1.72
N PRO A 53 -14.25 -2.09 -0.84
CA PRO A 53 -15.57 -2.34 -0.28
C PRO A 53 -16.12 -1.09 0.42
N SER A 54 -17.42 -0.81 0.31
CA SER A 54 -18.05 0.36 0.93
C SER A 54 -18.01 0.37 2.46
N THR A 55 -17.61 -0.74 3.08
CA THR A 55 -17.41 -0.85 4.52
C THR A 55 -16.04 -0.33 4.96
N TYR A 56 -15.17 0.06 4.03
CA TYR A 56 -13.88 0.68 4.33
C TYR A 56 -13.99 2.19 4.22
N GLU A 57 -13.30 2.89 5.11
CA GLU A 57 -12.99 4.28 4.89
C GLU A 57 -11.82 4.37 3.91
N PHE A 58 -12.02 5.13 2.84
CA PHE A 58 -11.09 5.22 1.73
C PHE A 58 -10.71 6.67 1.47
N ARG A 59 -9.40 6.93 1.37
CA ARG A 59 -8.84 8.22 0.99
C ARG A 59 -7.82 8.04 -0.12
N GLU A 60 -7.99 8.79 -1.20
CA GLU A 60 -7.01 8.90 -2.27
C GLU A 60 -6.12 10.13 -2.02
N VAL A 61 -4.81 9.94 -2.13
CA VAL A 61 -3.79 11.00 -2.04
C VAL A 61 -2.79 10.86 -3.20
N THR A 62 -2.09 11.93 -3.55
CA THR A 62 -1.11 11.90 -4.65
C THR A 62 0.33 12.10 -4.17
N GLY A 63 1.23 11.21 -4.57
CA GLY A 63 2.67 11.33 -4.35
C GLY A 63 3.25 12.64 -4.93
N ARG A 64 2.57 13.28 -5.89
CA ARG A 64 3.01 14.57 -6.46
C ARG A 64 2.94 15.71 -5.45
N THR A 65 1.98 15.72 -4.53
CA THR A 65 1.91 16.73 -3.45
C THR A 65 2.75 16.32 -2.23
N MET A 66 3.13 15.05 -2.14
CA MET A 66 3.85 14.48 -1.01
C MET A 66 5.36 14.27 -1.29
N THR A 67 5.99 15.12 -2.11
CA THR A 67 7.42 14.98 -2.43
C THR A 67 8.35 15.34 -1.26
N THR A 68 7.84 16.06 -0.27
CA THR A 68 8.55 16.54 0.94
C THR A 68 7.78 16.18 2.21
N ARG A 69 8.41 16.35 3.38
CA ARG A 69 7.75 16.18 4.69
C ARG A 69 6.49 17.01 4.86
N ALA A 70 6.58 18.32 4.59
CA ALA A 70 5.43 19.22 4.71
C ALA A 70 4.31 18.80 3.75
N GLY A 71 4.67 18.42 2.52
CA GLY A 71 3.73 17.92 1.53
C GLY A 71 2.99 16.65 1.98
N LEU A 72 3.72 15.68 2.55
CA LEU A 72 3.13 14.47 3.14
C LEU A 72 2.12 14.82 4.23
N TYR A 73 2.57 15.59 5.22
CA TYR A 73 1.78 15.95 6.40
C TYR A 73 0.52 16.74 6.04
N ASP A 74 0.64 17.77 5.20
CA ASP A 74 -0.53 18.56 4.79
C ASP A 74 -1.49 17.77 3.88
N THR A 75 -0.99 16.82 3.08
CA THR A 75 -1.86 15.99 2.23
C THR A 75 -2.67 15.01 3.06
N TYR A 76 -2.03 14.29 3.99
CA TYR A 76 -2.71 13.37 4.89
C TYR A 76 -3.66 14.07 5.85
N ALA A 77 -3.24 15.19 6.44
CA ALA A 77 -4.09 15.94 7.35
C ALA A 77 -5.40 16.41 6.70
N ARG A 78 -5.36 16.77 5.41
CA ARG A 78 -6.57 17.12 4.65
C ARG A 78 -7.39 15.90 4.24
N ALA A 79 -6.73 14.81 3.88
CA ALA A 79 -7.41 13.62 3.38
C ALA A 79 -8.12 12.86 4.50
N TRP A 80 -7.49 12.74 5.66
CA TRP A 80 -7.98 12.02 6.83
C TRP A 80 -8.56 12.95 7.91
N ASP A 81 -8.84 14.22 7.55
CA ASP A 81 -9.45 15.20 8.44
C ASP A 81 -8.77 15.31 9.83
N PHE A 82 -7.43 15.33 9.84
CA PHE A 82 -6.67 15.45 11.08
C PHE A 82 -7.06 16.74 11.84
N PRO A 83 -6.96 16.74 13.18
CA PRO A 83 -7.31 17.90 13.99
C PRO A 83 -6.57 19.18 13.58
N ASN A 84 -7.23 20.33 13.69
CA ASN A 84 -6.64 21.64 13.36
C ASN A 84 -5.37 21.98 14.16
N TYR A 85 -5.17 21.31 15.31
CA TYR A 85 -3.98 21.44 16.16
C TYR A 85 -2.88 20.39 15.87
N PHE A 86 -2.98 19.65 14.76
CA PHE A 86 -1.98 18.68 14.32
C PHE A 86 -0.56 19.28 14.32
N GLY A 87 0.33 18.68 15.12
CA GLY A 87 1.66 19.21 15.44
C GLY A 87 2.72 19.15 14.33
N ARG A 88 2.39 18.67 13.13
CA ARG A 88 3.26 18.62 11.93
C ARG A 88 4.64 17.99 12.18
N ASN A 89 4.68 16.91 12.96
CA ASN A 89 5.87 16.10 13.20
C ASN A 89 5.53 14.60 13.15
N ALA A 90 6.55 13.74 13.16
CA ALA A 90 6.39 12.31 12.99
C ALA A 90 5.54 11.66 14.11
N ASP A 91 5.71 12.11 15.35
CA ASP A 91 4.97 11.56 16.50
C ASP A 91 3.49 11.92 16.41
N ALA A 92 3.18 13.20 16.13
CA ALA A 92 1.82 13.67 15.93
C ALA A 92 1.16 12.99 14.71
N PHE A 93 1.93 12.68 13.67
CA PHE A 93 1.41 11.96 12.50
C PHE A 93 1.10 10.50 12.84
N ASP A 94 2.01 9.82 13.56
CA ASP A 94 1.80 8.45 14.03
C ASP A 94 0.61 8.35 15.00
N GLU A 95 0.33 9.39 15.78
CA GLU A 95 -0.85 9.52 16.64
C GLU A 95 -2.13 9.62 15.82
N CYS A 96 -2.25 10.63 14.94
CA CYS A 96 -3.45 10.80 14.13
C CYS A 96 -3.75 9.57 13.24
N MET A 97 -2.73 8.89 12.72
CA MET A 97 -2.95 7.67 11.92
C MET A 97 -3.42 6.46 12.74
N ARG A 98 -3.13 6.41 14.05
CA ARG A 98 -3.60 5.34 14.94
C ARG A 98 -5.01 5.60 15.47
N GLU A 99 -5.46 6.85 15.43
CA GLU A 99 -6.73 7.29 16.00
C GLU A 99 -7.74 7.69 14.91
N LEU A 100 -7.72 7.02 13.74
CA LEU A 100 -8.74 7.25 12.69
C LEU A 100 -10.11 6.70 13.09
N ASP A 101 -10.17 5.90 14.16
CA ASP A 101 -11.37 5.32 14.77
C ASP A 101 -11.92 6.15 15.94
N ASP A 102 -11.28 7.29 16.28
CA ASP A 102 -11.74 8.13 17.39
C ASP A 102 -13.16 8.69 17.10
N PRO A 103 -14.16 8.38 17.94
CA PRO A 103 -15.55 8.83 17.77
C PRO A 103 -15.72 10.36 17.84
N ALA A 104 -14.71 11.13 18.24
CA ALA A 104 -14.73 12.59 18.18
C ALA A 104 -14.96 13.15 16.75
N VAL A 105 -14.85 12.31 15.72
CA VAL A 105 -15.09 12.66 14.32
C VAL A 105 -16.57 12.60 13.93
N ASP A 106 -17.35 11.62 14.44
CA ASP A 106 -18.82 11.50 14.23
C ASP A 106 -19.44 10.34 15.06
N GLU A 107 -20.14 10.64 16.16
CA GLU A 107 -20.69 9.62 17.09
C GLU A 107 -21.77 8.71 16.46
N ASP A 108 -22.40 9.13 15.35
CA ASP A 108 -23.50 8.40 14.70
C ASP A 108 -23.05 7.55 13.51
N SER A 109 -21.77 7.63 13.11
CA SER A 109 -21.24 6.90 11.97
C SER A 109 -20.84 5.46 12.34
N PRO A 110 -21.22 4.45 11.55
CA PRO A 110 -20.81 3.08 11.81
C PRO A 110 -19.29 2.93 11.67
N THR A 111 -18.64 2.27 12.64
CA THR A 111 -17.20 2.03 12.58
C THR A 111 -16.83 1.27 11.30
N PRO A 112 -15.86 1.76 10.50
CA PRO A 112 -15.46 1.09 9.28
C PRO A 112 -14.79 -0.26 9.58
N ALA A 113 -14.92 -1.21 8.64
CA ALA A 113 -14.21 -2.49 8.68
C ALA A 113 -12.69 -2.33 8.50
N GLY A 114 -12.24 -1.15 8.09
CA GLY A 114 -10.85 -0.79 7.96
C GLY A 114 -10.62 0.50 7.17
N TYR A 115 -9.36 0.88 7.11
CA TYR A 115 -8.87 2.11 6.52
C TYR A 115 -7.93 1.79 5.35
N LEU A 116 -8.22 2.35 4.18
CA LEU A 116 -7.37 2.23 2.99
C LEU A 116 -6.96 3.62 2.52
N THR A 117 -5.64 3.87 2.53
CA THR A 117 -5.09 5.01 1.79
C THR A 117 -4.58 4.53 0.44
N ASP A 118 -5.05 5.14 -0.65
CA ASP A 118 -4.48 4.94 -1.97
C ASP A 118 -3.56 6.10 -2.36
N ILE A 119 -2.35 5.77 -2.79
CA ILE A 119 -1.30 6.73 -3.15
C ILE A 119 -1.06 6.67 -4.65
N VAL A 120 -1.70 7.59 -5.37
CA VAL A 120 -1.51 7.79 -6.80
C VAL A 120 -0.15 8.45 -7.06
N ASP A 121 0.52 8.08 -8.16
CA ASP A 121 1.91 8.51 -8.45
C ASP A 121 2.87 8.20 -7.28
N ALA A 122 2.76 7.01 -6.70
CA ALA A 122 3.56 6.58 -5.55
C ALA A 122 5.08 6.64 -5.80
N ASP A 123 5.53 6.65 -7.06
CA ASP A 123 6.94 6.87 -7.42
C ASP A 123 7.46 8.26 -7.00
N ARG A 124 6.58 9.23 -6.74
CA ARG A 124 6.91 10.60 -6.34
C ARG A 124 6.90 10.84 -4.83
N LEU A 125 6.34 9.92 -4.06
CA LEU A 125 6.25 10.01 -2.62
C LEU A 125 7.63 10.25 -1.99
N LEU A 126 7.81 11.34 -1.25
CA LEU A 126 9.01 11.65 -0.45
C LEU A 126 10.34 11.53 -1.21
N ILE A 127 10.36 11.83 -2.51
CA ILE A 127 11.60 11.76 -3.31
C ILE A 127 12.66 12.77 -2.86
N ALA A 128 12.28 13.80 -2.09
CA ALA A 128 13.21 14.79 -1.54
C ALA A 128 13.67 14.48 -0.10
N ASP A 129 13.15 13.44 0.55
CA ASP A 129 13.49 13.08 1.94
C ASP A 129 13.48 11.55 2.11
N THR A 130 14.65 10.92 1.92
CA THR A 130 14.79 9.45 1.93
C THR A 130 14.63 8.86 3.34
N ASP A 131 15.16 9.54 4.36
CA ASP A 131 15.06 9.08 5.75
C ASP A 131 13.60 9.08 6.22
N LEU A 132 12.86 10.15 5.88
CA LEU A 132 11.43 10.19 6.15
C LEU A 132 10.65 9.14 5.36
N PHE A 133 11.06 8.85 4.11
CA PHE A 133 10.44 7.76 3.34
C PHE A 133 10.60 6.41 4.04
N GLU A 134 11.79 6.09 4.54
CA GLU A 134 12.01 4.84 5.26
C GLU A 134 11.16 4.74 6.53
N TRP A 135 11.10 5.84 7.29
CA TRP A 135 10.21 5.92 8.46
C TRP A 135 8.74 5.69 8.05
N PHE A 136 8.24 6.44 7.06
CA PHE A 136 6.85 6.37 6.60
C PHE A 136 6.50 4.97 6.09
N ALA A 137 7.36 4.36 5.27
CA ALA A 137 7.13 3.03 4.73
C ALA A 137 6.99 2.00 5.86
N ARG A 138 7.88 2.04 6.86
CA ARG A 138 7.82 1.15 8.03
C ARG A 138 6.61 1.45 8.92
N SER A 139 6.14 2.69 8.97
CA SER A 139 4.95 3.06 9.74
C SER A 139 3.70 2.31 9.27
N GLN A 140 3.58 1.99 7.98
CA GLN A 140 2.42 1.26 7.45
C GLN A 140 2.21 -0.10 8.14
N ILE A 141 3.32 -0.77 8.50
CA ILE A 141 3.27 -2.05 9.23
C ILE A 141 2.81 -1.81 10.68
N ARG A 142 3.32 -0.75 11.32
CA ARG A 142 2.92 -0.38 12.69
C ARG A 142 1.44 -0.01 12.78
N TYR A 143 0.92 0.73 11.81
CA TYR A 143 -0.51 1.06 11.75
C TYR A 143 -1.36 -0.20 11.53
N ARG A 144 -0.95 -1.09 10.60
CA ARG A 144 -1.59 -2.40 10.44
C ARG A 144 -1.64 -3.18 11.75
N ASP A 145 -0.53 -3.29 12.45
CA ASP A 145 -0.48 -4.02 13.72
C ASP A 145 -1.35 -3.33 14.78
N HIS A 146 -1.40 -2.00 14.82
CA HIS A 146 -2.28 -1.25 15.71
C HIS A 146 -3.76 -1.55 15.46
N TYR A 147 -4.26 -1.42 14.23
CA TYR A 147 -5.67 -1.68 13.95
C TYR A 147 -6.05 -3.16 14.11
N ARG A 148 -5.10 -4.09 13.90
CA ARG A 148 -5.33 -5.52 14.11
C ARG A 148 -5.40 -5.91 15.59
N ASP A 149 -4.50 -5.37 16.41
CA ASP A 149 -4.24 -5.88 17.76
C ASP A 149 -4.66 -4.93 18.90
N VAL A 150 -4.80 -3.63 18.62
CA VAL A 150 -4.96 -2.57 19.65
C VAL A 150 -6.26 -1.80 19.50
N ALA A 151 -6.62 -1.37 18.29
CA ALA A 151 -7.86 -0.62 18.05
C ALA A 151 -9.09 -1.44 18.44
N GLU A 152 -10.13 -0.78 18.98
CA GLU A 152 -11.39 -1.43 19.34
C GLU A 152 -12.57 -0.68 18.68
N PRO A 153 -13.31 -1.31 17.75
CA PRO A 153 -13.14 -2.68 17.24
C PRO A 153 -11.88 -2.85 16.36
N HIS A 154 -11.33 -4.06 16.35
CA HIS A 154 -10.22 -4.39 15.45
C HIS A 154 -10.63 -4.20 13.97
N GLY A 155 -9.70 -3.68 13.18
CA GLY A 155 -9.91 -3.34 11.78
C GLY A 155 -8.73 -3.67 10.88
N THR A 156 -8.93 -3.47 9.58
CA THR A 156 -7.83 -3.55 8.60
C THR A 156 -7.22 -2.18 8.40
N PHE A 157 -5.90 -2.09 8.29
CA PHE A 157 -5.22 -0.90 7.78
C PHE A 157 -4.32 -1.29 6.61
N ALA A 158 -4.44 -0.57 5.50
CA ALA A 158 -3.69 -0.86 4.30
C ALA A 158 -3.34 0.40 3.50
N THR A 159 -2.27 0.30 2.72
CA THR A 159 -1.88 1.29 1.72
C THR A 159 -1.87 0.64 0.35
N LEU A 160 -2.59 1.22 -0.61
CA LEU A 160 -2.44 0.88 -2.02
C LEU A 160 -1.50 1.90 -2.67
N LEU A 161 -0.56 1.40 -3.46
CA LEU A 161 0.35 2.23 -4.24
C LEU A 161 -0.05 2.14 -5.71
N GLU A 162 -0.21 3.26 -6.38
CA GLU A 162 -0.37 3.28 -7.83
C GLU A 162 0.84 3.88 -8.53
N THR A 163 1.20 3.27 -9.65
CA THR A 163 2.29 3.75 -10.50
C THR A 163 2.12 3.23 -11.92
N SER A 164 2.84 3.84 -12.86
CA SER A 164 2.94 3.30 -14.23
C SER A 164 3.81 2.04 -14.30
N HIS A 165 3.58 1.21 -15.34
CA HIS A 165 4.39 0.02 -15.63
C HIS A 165 5.89 0.32 -15.68
N GLY A 166 6.29 1.44 -16.29
CA GLY A 166 7.70 1.85 -16.39
C GLY A 166 8.36 2.20 -15.06
N ARG A 167 7.57 2.51 -14.03
CA ARG A 167 8.05 2.90 -12.69
C ARG A 167 7.90 1.79 -11.65
N ARG A 168 7.10 0.75 -11.92
CA ARG A 168 6.84 -0.43 -11.04
C ARG A 168 8.11 -0.97 -10.38
N ARG A 169 9.14 -1.29 -11.18
CA ARG A 169 10.37 -1.91 -10.67
C ARG A 169 11.13 -0.99 -9.70
N GLN A 170 11.20 0.30 -10.01
CA GLN A 170 11.88 1.28 -9.18
C GLN A 170 11.16 1.44 -7.84
N LEU A 171 9.82 1.54 -7.87
CA LEU A 171 8.99 1.65 -6.68
C LEU A 171 9.14 0.42 -5.77
N LEU A 172 8.98 -0.79 -6.32
CA LEU A 172 9.15 -2.04 -5.56
C LEU A 172 10.54 -2.16 -4.93
N THR A 173 11.59 -1.78 -5.65
CA THR A 173 12.96 -1.79 -5.11
C THR A 173 13.11 -0.83 -3.95
N ARG A 174 12.51 0.36 -4.05
CA ARG A 174 12.57 1.39 -3.01
C ARG A 174 11.88 0.93 -1.72
N TRP A 175 10.67 0.38 -1.81
CA TRP A 175 9.93 -0.13 -0.65
C TRP A 175 10.62 -1.36 -0.01
N ARG A 176 11.16 -2.27 -0.82
CA ARG A 176 11.95 -3.41 -0.32
C ARG A 176 13.19 -2.96 0.45
N ARG A 177 13.89 -1.90 0.00
CA ARG A 177 15.05 -1.33 0.73
C ARG A 177 14.66 -0.73 2.07
N ALA A 178 13.46 -0.17 2.19
CA ALA A 178 12.91 0.27 3.48
C ALA A 178 12.50 -0.91 4.39
N GLY A 179 12.57 -2.16 3.91
CA GLY A 179 12.21 -3.35 4.67
C GLY A 179 10.73 -3.70 4.62
N VAL A 180 9.99 -3.15 3.64
CA VAL A 180 8.53 -3.33 3.53
C VAL A 180 8.20 -4.21 2.33
N ALA A 181 7.48 -5.30 2.59
CA ALA A 181 6.96 -6.16 1.54
C ALA A 181 5.78 -5.48 0.83
N VAL A 182 5.78 -5.53 -0.50
CA VAL A 182 4.71 -4.99 -1.35
C VAL A 182 4.16 -6.12 -2.20
N VAL A 183 2.83 -6.29 -2.17
CA VAL A 183 2.12 -7.33 -2.92
C VAL A 183 1.47 -6.73 -4.15
N ALA A 184 1.58 -7.39 -5.30
CA ALA A 184 0.87 -6.95 -6.50
C ALA A 184 -0.63 -7.19 -6.33
N VAL A 185 -1.42 -6.13 -6.51
CA VAL A 185 -2.88 -6.16 -6.53
C VAL A 185 -3.33 -6.12 -7.98
N GLY A 186 -4.23 -7.01 -8.35
CA GLY A 186 -4.75 -7.20 -9.70
C GLY A 186 -6.27 -7.06 -9.73
N ASP A 187 -6.82 -6.93 -10.93
CA ASP A 187 -8.27 -6.85 -11.11
C ASP A 187 -8.90 -8.13 -10.55
N ASP A 188 -10.06 -7.98 -9.94
CA ASP A 188 -10.91 -9.11 -9.60
C ASP A 188 -11.37 -9.72 -10.93
N HIS A 189 -10.63 -10.71 -11.46
CA HIS A 189 -11.03 -11.46 -12.67
C HIS A 189 -12.23 -12.35 -12.35
N ARG A 190 -13.37 -11.73 -12.06
CA ARG A 190 -14.69 -12.35 -12.19
C ARG A 190 -15.24 -11.93 -13.55
N ARG A 191 -14.91 -12.74 -14.56
CA ARG A 191 -15.72 -12.85 -15.77
C ARG A 191 -17.00 -13.61 -15.45
#